data_AF-A0A4U5PH86-F1
#
_entry.id   AF-A0A4U5PH86-F1
#
_cell.length_a   1.000
_cell.length_b   1.000
_cell.length_c   1.000
_cell.angle_alpha   90.00
_cell.angle_beta   90.00
_cell.angle_gamma   90.00
#
_symmetry.space_group_name_H-M   'P 1'
#
loop_
_entity.id
_entity.type
_entity.pdbx_description
1 polymer ?
#
loop_
_entity_poly.entity_id
_entity_poly.type
_entity_poly.pdbx_seq_one_letter_code
_entity_poly.pdbx_strand_id
1 'polypeptide(L)'
;MTERSTINPEIWHAGYGNDKLCLSSKIAFIACFGCAFWLFLAAVVVVRPEMGHENRSETARIVEALVYNHVKRLNPGALVGIFSKERCRELERDDHHYSSKSLPKMLRFYHKKVLEMRNTISPERAGPKRCPAKIPAKQARIQEIQVKPEELKRELPRKRKMTEPVMPNRSQKVHKKLKPMEQTLEDPKRELFGHEKFCELPNLKKATNLALFSHFTRKSQDNVLEELFSQEERERYRSLDESINVPTIKRMLLLDKIEKLRVVKRAYMPIWKCQLCKTTIKGILEKLLQHIGQHEDLSCYCFIDGCDKYFKSEGSLLSHLQSFHNLMVSDMNSHQYHRLREIKENYLLEARKYLDRYFPPESFVGFCDQKRRDRAKFENSECRKCGKMVRSATPRRNHVAGHISALFECVLTGCNFLATTSTFSQHLKRVHSKKTKDLTEEELFEYKTARLKFTKTVNNALPDYFPYKTKIEEEE
;
A
#
# COMPACT_ATOMS: atom_id res chain seq x y z
N MET A 1 49.17 -45.83 1.05
CA MET A 1 49.19 -45.32 2.43
C MET A 1 47.77 -44.99 2.83
N THR A 2 47.17 -46.00 3.45
CA THR A 2 46.15 -46.03 4.51
C THR A 2 46.11 -44.75 5.37
N GLU A 3 45.00 -44.31 5.97
CA GLU A 3 44.10 -45.09 6.83
C GLU A 3 42.77 -44.36 7.08
N ARG A 4 41.66 -45.11 7.00
CA ARG A 4 40.36 -44.81 7.61
C ARG A 4 40.36 -45.43 9.01
N SER A 5 39.80 -44.75 10.01
CA SER A 5 39.50 -45.36 11.31
C SER A 5 38.00 -45.69 11.45
N THR A 6 37.79 -46.93 11.83
CA THR A 6 36.61 -47.74 12.16
C THR A 6 36.03 -47.40 13.56
N ILE A 7 34.70 -47.44 13.79
CA ILE A 7 33.87 -48.53 14.40
C ILE A 7 34.34 -48.86 15.85
N ASN A 8 33.55 -48.92 16.95
CA ASN A 8 32.23 -49.53 17.24
C ASN A 8 31.66 -49.04 18.62
N PRO A 9 30.42 -49.42 18.99
CA PRO A 9 29.69 -49.03 20.19
C PRO A 9 29.82 -50.08 21.32
N GLU A 10 29.42 -49.69 22.53
CA GLU A 10 29.13 -50.64 23.62
C GLU A 10 27.73 -50.43 24.21
N ILE A 11 27.04 -51.57 24.29
CA ILE A 11 25.80 -51.88 24.98
C ILE A 11 26.19 -52.44 26.34
N TRP A 12 25.54 -52.05 27.44
CA TRP A 12 25.43 -52.86 28.66
C TRP A 12 24.04 -52.74 29.31
N HIS A 13 23.73 -53.78 30.09
CA HIS A 13 22.45 -54.39 30.40
C HIS A 13 21.70 -53.88 31.66
N ALA A 14 20.40 -54.17 31.65
CA ALA A 14 19.55 -54.77 32.70
C ALA A 14 19.16 -54.02 34.01
N GLY A 15 17.87 -54.16 34.35
CA GLY A 15 17.31 -53.97 35.68
C GLY A 15 15.85 -54.44 35.76
N TYR A 16 15.59 -55.49 36.55
CA TYR A 16 14.34 -56.25 36.78
C TYR A 16 13.38 -55.61 37.80
N GLY A 17 12.11 -56.07 37.81
CA GLY A 17 11.18 -56.11 38.97
C GLY A 17 9.75 -55.67 38.64
N ASN A 18 8.78 -56.59 38.45
CA ASN A 18 7.82 -57.16 39.44
C ASN A 18 6.88 -56.10 40.08
N ASP A 19 5.56 -56.25 40.28
CA ASP A 19 4.65 -57.39 40.22
C ASP A 19 3.18 -56.92 40.13
N LYS A 20 2.34 -57.89 39.76
CA LYS A 20 0.87 -58.05 39.63
C LYS A 20 -0.11 -57.33 40.60
N LEU A 21 -1.39 -57.40 40.16
CA LEU A 21 -2.71 -57.31 40.84
C LEU A 21 -3.40 -55.93 40.70
N CYS A 22 -4.69 -55.78 40.36
CA CYS A 22 -5.82 -56.69 40.38
C CYS A 22 -6.88 -56.26 39.33
N LEU A 23 -7.37 -57.24 38.56
CA LEU A 23 -8.35 -57.10 37.49
C LEU A 23 -9.71 -57.64 38.00
N SER A 24 -10.38 -56.96 38.93
CA SER A 24 -11.70 -57.40 39.41
C SER A 24 -12.64 -56.32 39.96
N SER A 25 -12.34 -55.02 39.82
CA SER A 25 -13.25 -53.93 40.28
C SER A 25 -13.79 -53.03 39.18
N LYS A 26 -13.74 -53.46 37.90
CA LYS A 26 -14.18 -52.66 36.73
C LYS A 26 -15.60 -52.97 36.21
N ILE A 27 -16.44 -53.72 36.94
CA ILE A 27 -17.76 -54.16 36.42
C ILE A 27 -18.97 -53.61 37.23
N ALA A 28 -18.77 -52.76 38.23
CA ALA A 28 -19.89 -52.24 39.06
C ALA A 28 -20.03 -50.71 39.12
N PHE A 29 -19.61 -49.97 38.08
CA PHE A 29 -19.81 -48.51 38.02
C PHE A 29 -20.41 -47.97 36.71
N ILE A 30 -20.78 -48.86 35.79
CA ILE A 30 -21.43 -48.53 34.51
C ILE A 30 -22.86 -49.11 34.53
N ALA A 31 -23.73 -48.57 35.39
CA ALA A 31 -25.16 -48.92 35.36
C ALA A 31 -26.13 -47.88 35.95
N CYS A 32 -25.69 -46.68 36.39
CA CYS A 32 -26.60 -45.74 37.08
C CYS A 32 -26.58 -44.26 36.63
N PHE A 33 -26.10 -43.93 35.42
CA PHE A 33 -26.21 -42.55 34.90
C PHE A 33 -26.73 -42.45 33.46
N GLY A 34 -27.56 -43.41 33.06
CA GLY A 34 -28.32 -43.35 31.81
C GLY A 34 -29.82 -43.28 32.08
N CYS A 35 -30.37 -42.09 32.32
CA CYS A 35 -31.77 -41.76 31.98
C CYS A 35 -32.21 -40.30 32.21
N ALA A 36 -31.45 -39.46 32.94
CA ALA A 36 -31.88 -38.07 33.20
C ALA A 36 -31.34 -37.01 32.22
N PHE A 37 -30.38 -37.33 31.35
CA PHE A 37 -29.74 -36.35 30.46
C PHE A 37 -30.46 -36.16 29.10
N TRP A 38 -31.33 -37.09 28.71
CA TRP A 38 -32.00 -37.05 27.40
C TRP A 38 -33.34 -36.30 27.40
N LEU A 39 -33.92 -35.98 28.56
CA LEU A 39 -35.20 -35.26 28.66
C LEU A 39 -35.06 -33.73 28.79
N PHE A 40 -33.84 -33.20 28.99
CA PHE A 40 -33.60 -31.74 28.99
C PHE A 40 -33.23 -31.19 27.59
N LEU A 41 -32.95 -32.06 26.62
CA LEU A 41 -32.56 -31.71 25.26
C LEU A 41 -33.75 -31.53 24.29
N ALA A 42 -34.98 -31.74 24.74
CA ALA A 42 -36.19 -31.64 23.92
C ALA A 42 -36.97 -30.31 24.07
N ALA A 43 -36.54 -29.36 24.91
CA ALA A 43 -37.35 -28.18 25.25
C ALA A 43 -36.72 -26.80 25.00
N VAL A 44 -35.53 -26.70 24.39
CA VAL A 44 -34.91 -25.40 24.08
C VAL A 44 -34.38 -25.33 22.65
N VAL A 45 -35.28 -25.29 21.67
CA VAL A 45 -35.03 -24.62 20.38
C VAL A 45 -36.37 -24.07 19.86
N VAL A 46 -36.71 -22.87 20.30
CA VAL A 46 -37.75 -22.04 19.68
C VAL A 46 -37.09 -20.73 19.29
N VAL A 47 -37.06 -20.50 17.97
CA VAL A 47 -36.81 -19.24 17.24
C VAL A 47 -35.35 -18.77 17.07
N ARG A 48 -34.79 -19.06 15.88
CA ARG A 48 -34.38 -17.99 14.94
C ARG A 48 -34.33 -18.52 13.50
N PRO A 49 -34.90 -17.79 12.52
CA PRO A 49 -35.17 -18.31 11.19
C PRO A 49 -33.93 -18.34 10.30
N GLU A 50 -33.95 -19.36 9.46
CA GLU A 50 -33.07 -19.66 8.34
C GLU A 50 -32.99 -18.46 7.38
N MET A 51 -31.79 -17.88 7.26
CA MET A 51 -31.42 -17.24 5.99
C MET A 51 -30.80 -18.32 5.12
N GLY A 52 -31.38 -18.54 3.93
CA GLY A 52 -30.95 -19.57 2.98
C GLY A 52 -29.43 -19.62 2.80
N HIS A 53 -28.87 -20.81 3.03
CA HIS A 53 -27.43 -21.06 3.09
C HIS A 53 -26.68 -20.83 1.77
N GLU A 54 -27.40 -20.80 0.64
CA GLU A 54 -26.80 -20.79 -0.70
C GLU A 54 -26.19 -19.45 -1.13
N ASN A 55 -26.48 -18.35 -0.42
CA ASN A 55 -26.01 -17.00 -0.79
C ASN A 55 -24.88 -16.43 0.09
N ARG A 56 -24.24 -17.24 0.95
CA ARG A 56 -23.07 -16.76 1.71
C ARG A 56 -21.88 -16.56 0.79
N SER A 57 -21.29 -15.36 0.83
CA SER A 57 -20.08 -15.06 0.08
C SER A 57 -18.96 -16.05 0.40
N GLU A 58 -18.22 -16.51 -0.61
CA GLU A 58 -17.09 -17.44 -0.46
C GLU A 58 -16.13 -17.02 0.66
N THR A 59 -15.80 -15.72 0.74
CA THR A 59 -14.94 -15.16 1.80
C THR A 59 -15.47 -15.45 3.22
N ALA A 60 -16.79 -15.44 3.43
CA ALA A 60 -17.38 -15.73 4.73
C ALA A 60 -17.19 -17.20 5.11
N ARG A 61 -17.31 -18.13 4.16
CA ARG A 61 -17.05 -19.56 4.39
C ARG A 61 -15.60 -19.79 4.79
N ILE A 62 -14.66 -19.14 4.10
CA ILE A 62 -13.22 -19.23 4.42
C ILE A 62 -12.94 -18.70 5.83
N VAL A 63 -13.48 -17.54 6.20
CA VAL A 63 -13.28 -16.96 7.54
C VAL A 63 -13.81 -17.90 8.62
N GLU A 64 -15.00 -18.45 8.43
CA GLU A 64 -15.59 -19.40 9.38
C GLU A 64 -14.77 -20.68 9.49
N ALA A 65 -14.27 -21.24 8.37
CA ALA A 65 -13.40 -22.40 8.39
C ALA A 65 -12.07 -22.12 9.13
N LEU A 66 -11.48 -20.94 8.92
CA LEU A 66 -10.26 -20.54 9.63
C LEU A 66 -10.47 -20.38 11.13
N VAL A 67 -11.61 -19.79 11.53
CA VAL A 67 -12.00 -19.64 12.94
C VAL A 67 -12.30 -21.00 13.54
N TYR A 68 -13.10 -21.83 12.87
CA TYR A 68 -13.44 -23.20 13.28
C TYR A 68 -12.18 -24.04 13.52
N ASN A 69 -11.26 -24.09 12.55
CA ASN A 69 -10.00 -24.85 12.68
C ASN A 69 -9.07 -24.29 13.77
N HIS A 70 -9.21 -23.02 14.12
CA HIS A 70 -8.48 -22.46 15.24
C HIS A 70 -9.12 -22.87 16.58
N VAL A 71 -10.42 -22.64 16.73
CA VAL A 71 -11.17 -22.95 17.94
C VAL A 71 -11.16 -24.44 18.24
N LYS A 72 -11.38 -25.31 17.24
CA LYS A 72 -11.33 -26.78 17.37
C LYS A 72 -10.09 -27.29 18.12
N ARG A 73 -8.95 -26.60 18.00
CA ARG A 73 -7.69 -26.98 18.67
C ARG A 73 -7.51 -26.35 20.03
N LEU A 74 -7.96 -25.10 20.20
CA LEU A 74 -7.82 -24.40 21.47
C LEU A 74 -8.84 -24.90 22.48
N ASN A 75 -10.09 -25.04 22.03
CA ASN A 75 -11.19 -25.50 22.84
C ASN A 75 -12.28 -26.11 21.94
N PRO A 76 -12.29 -27.44 21.71
CA PRO A 76 -13.29 -28.11 20.89
C PRO A 76 -14.71 -28.08 21.50
N GLY A 77 -14.84 -27.90 22.82
CA GLY A 77 -16.15 -27.74 23.48
C GLY A 77 -16.93 -26.55 22.95
N ALA A 78 -16.20 -25.46 22.65
CA ALA A 78 -16.77 -24.19 22.21
C ALA A 78 -17.43 -24.25 20.84
N LEU A 79 -17.09 -25.26 20.03
CA LEU A 79 -17.61 -25.38 18.68
C LEU A 79 -19.13 -25.49 18.65
N VAL A 80 -19.72 -26.20 19.62
CA VAL A 80 -21.17 -26.41 19.68
C VAL A 80 -21.91 -25.12 20.04
N GLY A 81 -21.24 -24.17 20.70
CA GLY A 81 -21.76 -22.83 21.00
C GLY A 81 -21.54 -21.80 19.89
N ILE A 82 -20.58 -22.03 18.98
CA ILE A 82 -20.23 -21.11 17.88
C ILE A 82 -20.98 -21.47 16.59
N PHE A 83 -21.03 -22.76 16.28
CA PHE A 83 -21.52 -23.29 15.02
C PHE A 83 -22.61 -24.33 15.30
N SER A 84 -23.68 -24.34 14.49
CA SER A 84 -24.66 -25.42 14.55
C SER A 84 -24.01 -26.77 14.24
N LYS A 85 -24.61 -27.87 14.70
CA LYS A 85 -24.08 -29.22 14.44
C LYS A 85 -23.92 -29.50 12.94
N GLU A 86 -24.88 -29.04 12.14
CA GLU A 86 -24.86 -29.13 10.68
C GLU A 86 -23.69 -28.32 10.10
N ARG A 87 -23.46 -27.11 10.63
CA ARG A 87 -22.35 -26.25 10.20
C ARG A 87 -20.99 -26.83 10.60
N CYS A 88 -20.85 -27.41 11.78
CA CYS A 88 -19.66 -28.15 12.17
C CYS A 88 -19.36 -29.29 11.19
N ARG A 89 -20.36 -30.12 10.83
CA ARG A 89 -20.18 -31.20 9.85
C ARG A 89 -19.78 -30.68 8.47
N GLU A 90 -20.32 -29.55 8.03
CA GLU A 90 -19.90 -28.90 6.79
C GLU A 90 -18.44 -28.43 6.87
N LEU A 91 -18.07 -27.72 7.93
CA LEU A 91 -16.70 -27.23 8.13
C LEU A 91 -15.69 -28.37 8.34
N GLU A 92 -16.10 -29.50 8.91
CA GLU A 92 -15.29 -30.72 9.02
C GLU A 92 -15.05 -31.37 7.67
N ARG A 93 -16.06 -31.40 6.80
CA ARG A 93 -15.87 -31.84 5.42
C ARG A 93 -14.86 -30.95 4.71
N ASP A 94 -14.86 -29.65 4.96
CA ASP A 94 -13.93 -28.69 4.34
C ASP A 94 -12.59 -28.53 5.10
N ASP A 95 -12.41 -29.16 6.26
CA ASP A 95 -11.26 -28.96 7.18
C ASP A 95 -9.92 -29.22 6.46
N HIS A 96 -9.88 -30.22 5.58
CA HIS A 96 -8.70 -30.58 4.79
C HIS A 96 -8.22 -29.48 3.84
N HIS A 97 -9.09 -28.52 3.46
CA HIS A 97 -8.71 -27.39 2.61
C HIS A 97 -7.96 -26.29 3.39
N TYR A 98 -8.18 -26.19 4.70
CA TYR A 98 -7.65 -25.11 5.53
C TYR A 98 -6.79 -25.66 6.64
N SER A 99 -5.48 -25.80 6.40
CA SER A 99 -4.55 -26.21 7.45
C SER A 99 -4.77 -25.38 8.72
N SER A 100 -4.70 -26.05 9.85
CA SER A 100 -4.70 -25.45 11.18
C SER A 100 -3.64 -24.33 11.32
N LYS A 101 -2.57 -24.35 10.52
CA LYS A 101 -1.54 -23.29 10.49
C LYS A 101 -1.94 -22.08 9.63
N SER A 102 -3.09 -22.10 8.94
CA SER A 102 -3.50 -21.09 7.95
C SER A 102 -3.84 -19.75 8.56
N LEU A 103 -4.63 -19.69 9.65
CA LEU A 103 -4.96 -18.41 10.30
C LEU A 103 -3.70 -17.70 10.84
N PRO A 104 -2.79 -18.36 11.60
CA PRO A 104 -1.53 -17.72 12.00
C PRO A 104 -0.58 -17.41 10.83
N LYS A 105 -0.59 -18.20 9.73
CA LYS A 105 0.19 -17.89 8.52
C LYS A 105 -0.34 -16.62 7.83
N MET A 106 -1.66 -16.51 7.68
CA MET A 106 -2.33 -15.33 7.13
C MET A 106 -2.04 -14.09 7.98
N LEU A 107 -2.13 -14.18 9.31
CA LEU A 107 -1.80 -13.08 10.21
C LEU A 107 -0.31 -12.69 10.11
N ARG A 108 0.62 -13.65 10.06
CA ARG A 108 2.04 -13.34 9.82
C ARG A 108 2.25 -12.59 8.52
N PHE A 109 1.60 -13.05 7.46
CA PHE A 109 1.66 -12.41 6.15
C PHE A 109 1.15 -10.96 6.24
N TYR A 110 0.01 -10.77 6.89
CA TYR A 110 -0.61 -9.48 7.13
C TYR A 110 0.34 -8.51 7.87
N HIS A 111 0.89 -8.92 9.02
CA HIS A 111 1.88 -8.13 9.77
C HIS A 111 3.08 -7.74 8.90
N LYS A 112 3.70 -8.72 8.23
CA LYS A 112 4.89 -8.50 7.41
C LYS A 112 4.63 -7.51 6.26
N LYS A 113 3.54 -7.71 5.52
CA LYS A 113 3.26 -6.92 4.32
C LYS A 113 2.84 -5.50 4.62
N VAL A 114 2.13 -5.28 5.69
CA VAL A 114 1.68 -3.93 6.05
C VAL A 114 2.89 -3.08 6.48
N LEU A 115 3.82 -3.67 7.24
CA LEU A 115 5.11 -3.04 7.56
C LEU A 115 5.92 -2.73 6.29
N GLU A 116 5.96 -3.63 5.31
CA GLU A 116 6.63 -3.39 4.03
C GLU A 116 5.97 -2.25 3.22
N MET A 117 4.64 -2.18 3.19
CA MET A 117 3.93 -1.07 2.53
C MET A 117 4.28 0.28 3.15
N ARG A 118 4.49 0.34 4.47
CA ARG A 118 5.00 1.54 5.17
C ARG A 118 6.40 1.92 4.70
N ASN A 119 7.32 0.96 4.67
CA ASN A 119 8.75 1.21 4.44
C ASN A 119 9.17 1.41 2.97
N THR A 120 8.27 1.19 2.00
CA THR A 120 8.57 1.42 0.57
C THR A 120 8.72 2.89 0.20
N ILE A 121 8.33 3.81 1.08
CA ILE A 121 8.86 5.18 1.08
C ILE A 121 9.99 5.16 2.11
N SER A 122 11.23 5.24 1.64
CA SER A 122 12.39 5.29 2.54
C SER A 122 12.14 6.42 3.54
N PRO A 123 12.19 6.17 4.86
CA PRO A 123 12.36 7.27 5.78
C PRO A 123 13.71 7.88 5.41
N GLU A 124 13.67 9.05 4.78
CA GLU A 124 14.82 9.92 4.80
C GLU A 124 15.14 10.09 6.28
N ARG A 125 16.27 9.52 6.71
CA ARG A 125 16.72 9.67 8.08
C ARG A 125 16.78 11.16 8.29
N ALA A 126 15.94 11.69 9.17
CA ALA A 126 16.08 13.04 9.66
C ALA A 126 17.56 13.22 9.99
N GLY A 127 18.22 14.11 9.24
CA GLY A 127 19.60 14.48 9.53
C GLY A 127 19.71 14.91 10.99
N PRO A 128 20.91 14.85 11.60
CA PRO A 128 21.09 15.37 12.95
C PRO A 128 20.48 16.78 13.02
N LYS A 129 19.52 16.94 13.93
CA LYS A 129 18.73 18.17 14.14
C LYS A 129 19.63 19.39 13.97
N ARG A 130 19.57 20.06 12.81
CA ARG A 130 19.86 21.49 12.77
C ARG A 130 18.68 22.16 13.44
N CYS A 131 18.94 22.73 14.62
CA CYS A 131 18.00 23.61 15.29
C CYS A 131 17.43 24.62 14.29
N PRO A 132 16.12 24.87 14.25
CA PRO A 132 15.63 26.03 13.54
C PRO A 132 16.19 27.26 14.25
N ALA A 133 17.07 27.99 13.56
CA ALA A 133 17.35 29.36 13.93
C ALA A 133 15.99 30.07 13.97
N LYS A 134 15.69 30.68 15.11
CA LYS A 134 14.47 31.46 15.33
C LYS A 134 14.31 32.45 14.17
N ILE A 135 13.25 32.28 13.38
CA ILE A 135 12.74 33.35 12.52
C ILE A 135 12.34 34.48 13.49
N PRO A 136 12.96 35.67 13.43
CA PRO A 136 12.55 36.76 14.29
C PRO A 136 11.16 37.22 13.88
N ALA A 137 10.20 37.10 14.80
CA ALA A 137 8.91 37.75 14.72
C ALA A 137 9.13 39.27 14.66
N LYS A 138 9.01 39.84 13.46
CA LYS A 138 8.81 41.28 13.25
C LYS A 138 7.70 41.49 12.23
N GLN A 139 6.48 41.48 12.73
CA GLN A 139 5.40 42.31 12.20
C GLN A 139 4.82 43.09 13.38
N ALA A 140 5.03 44.41 13.38
CA ALA A 140 4.08 45.43 13.84
C ALA A 140 4.80 46.80 13.91
N ARG A 141 4.84 47.51 12.77
CA ARG A 141 4.74 48.97 12.74
C ARG A 141 4.48 49.41 11.30
N ILE A 142 3.20 49.47 10.97
CA ILE A 142 2.73 50.38 9.93
C ILE A 142 2.91 51.77 10.54
N GLN A 143 3.92 52.51 10.06
CA GLN A 143 3.93 53.97 10.23
C GLN A 143 3.03 54.53 9.13
N GLU A 144 2.00 55.26 9.56
CA GLU A 144 1.27 56.21 8.72
C GLU A 144 2.28 57.16 8.07
N ILE A 145 2.38 57.10 6.74
CA ILE A 145 2.89 58.22 5.95
C ILE A 145 1.66 58.93 5.40
N GLN A 146 1.34 60.08 6.00
CA GLN A 146 0.49 61.07 5.38
C GLN A 146 1.20 61.58 4.12
N VAL A 147 0.63 61.31 2.94
CA VAL A 147 1.03 61.98 1.70
C VAL A 147 -0.09 62.95 1.32
N LYS A 148 0.26 64.24 1.29
CA LYS A 148 -0.54 65.33 0.73
C LYS A 148 -0.73 65.12 -0.79
N PRO A 149 -1.85 65.57 -1.38
CA PRO A 149 -2.06 65.52 -2.81
C PRO A 149 -1.38 66.72 -3.47
N GLU A 150 -0.63 66.49 -4.55
CA GLU A 150 -0.14 67.57 -5.43
C GLU A 150 -0.39 67.19 -6.90
N GLU A 151 -0.82 68.20 -7.64
CA GLU A 151 -1.62 68.10 -8.86
C GLU A 151 -0.84 67.74 -10.13
N LEU A 152 -1.53 66.93 -10.95
CA LEU A 152 -1.76 67.09 -12.39
C LEU A 152 -0.87 68.06 -13.21
N LYS A 153 -0.14 67.52 -14.20
CA LYS A 153 -0.20 67.96 -15.63
C LYS A 153 0.55 66.99 -16.57
N ARG A 154 -0.18 66.60 -17.63
CA ARG A 154 0.12 66.22 -19.04
C ARG A 154 1.60 65.91 -19.41
N GLU A 155 1.92 64.91 -20.25
CA GLU A 155 1.56 64.82 -21.69
C GLU A 155 1.67 63.38 -22.27
N LEU A 156 0.85 63.12 -23.30
CA LEU A 156 0.99 62.08 -24.35
C LEU A 156 2.26 62.33 -25.19
N PRO A 157 2.88 61.36 -25.93
CA PRO A 157 2.17 60.52 -26.92
C PRO A 157 2.80 59.14 -27.28
N ARG A 158 1.97 58.22 -27.81
CA ARG A 158 2.05 57.71 -29.21
C ARG A 158 1.22 56.44 -29.39
N LYS A 159 0.30 56.54 -30.35
CA LYS A 159 -0.55 55.47 -30.87
C LYS A 159 0.31 54.37 -31.52
N ARG A 160 0.09 53.11 -31.14
CA ARG A 160 0.21 51.97 -32.05
C ARG A 160 -1.15 51.30 -32.15
N LYS A 161 -1.75 51.37 -33.34
CA LYS A 161 -2.87 50.52 -33.75
C LYS A 161 -2.36 49.08 -33.73
N MET A 162 -2.90 48.24 -32.86
CA MET A 162 -2.92 46.80 -33.09
C MET A 162 -4.36 46.36 -33.22
N THR A 163 -4.57 45.65 -34.32
CA THR A 163 -5.80 45.05 -34.82
C THR A 163 -6.43 44.14 -33.77
N GLU A 164 -7.75 44.22 -33.65
CA GLU A 164 -8.57 43.37 -32.79
C GLU A 164 -8.37 41.89 -33.13
N PRO A 165 -8.14 41.00 -32.14
CA PRO A 165 -8.38 39.58 -32.31
C PRO A 165 -9.87 39.32 -32.11
N VAL A 166 -10.51 38.87 -33.18
CA VAL A 166 -11.86 38.29 -33.17
C VAL A 166 -11.91 37.17 -32.12
N MET A 167 -12.68 37.39 -31.06
CA MET A 167 -12.99 36.39 -30.05
C MET A 167 -13.82 35.26 -30.66
N PRO A 168 -13.44 33.97 -30.53
CA PRO A 168 -14.35 32.89 -30.82
C PRO A 168 -15.36 32.76 -29.66
N ASN A 169 -16.63 33.01 -29.98
CA ASN A 169 -17.78 32.59 -29.18
C ASN A 169 -17.65 31.10 -28.83
N ARG A 170 -17.31 30.77 -27.59
CA ARG A 170 -17.24 29.38 -27.12
C ARG A 170 -17.87 29.22 -25.75
N SER A 171 -19.14 28.83 -25.82
CA SER A 171 -19.83 27.92 -24.89
C SER A 171 -19.94 28.40 -23.44
N GLN A 172 -21.13 28.94 -23.11
CA GLN A 172 -21.65 29.00 -21.75
C GLN A 172 -21.53 27.61 -21.10
N LYS A 173 -20.52 27.43 -20.24
CA LYS A 173 -20.49 26.30 -19.31
C LYS A 173 -21.54 26.57 -18.24
N VAL A 174 -22.66 25.85 -18.36
CA VAL A 174 -23.60 25.67 -17.27
C VAL A 174 -22.82 25.08 -16.09
N HIS A 175 -22.49 25.91 -15.10
CA HIS A 175 -22.06 25.43 -13.80
C HIS A 175 -23.24 24.69 -13.18
N LYS A 176 -23.31 23.37 -13.41
CA LYS A 176 -24.19 22.48 -12.66
C LYS A 176 -23.66 22.50 -11.23
N LYS A 177 -24.22 23.38 -10.39
CA LYS A 177 -24.09 23.36 -8.93
C LYS A 177 -24.45 21.94 -8.50
N LEU A 178 -23.43 21.11 -8.26
CA LEU A 178 -23.60 19.88 -7.50
C LEU A 178 -24.09 20.33 -6.13
N LYS A 179 -25.38 20.10 -5.85
CA LYS A 179 -25.88 20.22 -4.49
C LYS A 179 -24.96 19.36 -3.61
N PRO A 180 -24.47 19.87 -2.46
CA PRO A 180 -23.86 19.03 -1.46
C PRO A 180 -24.88 17.94 -1.13
N MET A 181 -24.58 16.72 -1.58
CA MET A 181 -25.35 15.57 -1.16
C MET A 181 -24.87 15.31 0.27
N GLU A 182 -25.55 15.93 1.23
CA GLU A 182 -25.53 15.52 2.63
C GLU A 182 -26.13 14.12 2.71
N GLN A 183 -25.38 13.14 2.21
CA GLN A 183 -25.48 11.81 2.80
C GLN A 183 -24.99 12.00 4.22
N THR A 184 -25.89 11.79 5.17
CA THR A 184 -25.60 11.32 6.53
C THR A 184 -24.84 10.00 6.40
N LEU A 185 -23.59 10.10 5.93
CA LEU A 185 -22.59 9.08 6.12
C LEU A 185 -22.38 9.13 7.62
N GLU A 186 -22.95 8.17 8.35
CA GLU A 186 -22.61 7.96 9.76
C GLU A 186 -21.12 8.16 9.89
N ASP A 187 -20.76 9.05 10.80
CA ASP A 187 -19.39 9.46 11.02
C ASP A 187 -18.51 8.22 10.99
N PRO A 188 -17.54 8.10 10.06
CA PRO A 188 -16.60 6.97 10.00
C PRO A 188 -15.62 7.02 11.19
N LYS A 189 -16.12 7.31 12.39
CA LYS A 189 -15.42 7.52 13.64
C LYS A 189 -15.23 6.16 14.29
N ARG A 190 -14.26 5.40 13.79
CA ARG A 190 -13.30 4.57 14.59
C ARG A 190 -12.61 3.51 13.74
N GLU A 191 -13.22 3.03 12.66
CA GLU A 191 -12.77 1.77 12.03
C GLU A 191 -11.50 1.84 11.16
N LEU A 192 -10.98 3.02 10.83
CA LEU A 192 -10.05 3.13 9.69
C LEU A 192 -8.58 3.39 10.01
N PHE A 193 -8.25 3.74 11.26
CA PHE A 193 -6.88 4.12 11.65
C PHE A 193 -6.17 3.13 12.59
N GLY A 194 -6.83 2.03 12.97
CA GLY A 194 -6.28 1.06 13.93
C GLY A 194 -5.29 0.05 13.35
N HIS A 195 -5.28 -0.08 12.02
CA HIS A 195 -4.48 -1.07 11.31
C HIS A 195 -3.00 -1.02 11.68
N GLU A 196 -2.45 0.18 11.85
CA GLU A 196 -1.04 0.39 12.16
C GLU A 196 -0.68 -0.19 13.54
N LYS A 197 -1.41 0.21 14.57
CA LYS A 197 -1.20 -0.26 15.95
C LYS A 197 -1.36 -1.77 16.06
N PHE A 198 -2.28 -2.37 15.29
CA PHE A 198 -2.46 -3.82 15.29
C PHE A 198 -1.22 -4.54 14.75
N CYS A 199 -0.61 -4.00 13.69
CA CYS A 199 0.58 -4.59 13.07
C CYS A 199 1.85 -4.40 13.91
N GLU A 200 1.87 -3.41 14.80
CA GLU A 200 2.96 -3.14 15.75
C GLU A 200 2.98 -4.11 16.95
N LEU A 201 1.95 -4.97 17.10
CA LEU A 201 1.96 -6.00 18.14
C LEU A 201 3.11 -7.00 17.90
N PRO A 202 4.09 -7.11 18.82
CA PRO A 202 5.29 -7.92 18.61
C PRO A 202 5.02 -9.43 18.68
N ASN A 203 3.94 -9.83 19.35
CA ASN A 203 3.60 -11.23 19.58
C ASN A 203 2.43 -11.65 18.66
N LEU A 204 2.73 -12.55 17.72
CA LEU A 204 1.74 -13.09 16.78
C LEU A 204 0.58 -13.82 17.49
N LYS A 205 0.86 -14.55 18.58
CA LYS A 205 -0.19 -15.23 19.38
C LYS A 205 -1.15 -14.18 19.95
N LYS A 206 -0.61 -13.08 20.50
CA LYS A 206 -1.40 -11.96 21.02
C LYS A 206 -2.25 -11.31 19.92
N ALA A 207 -1.67 -11.06 18.74
CA ALA A 207 -2.41 -10.50 17.60
C ALA A 207 -3.52 -11.45 17.11
N THR A 208 -3.26 -12.75 17.08
CA THR A 208 -4.25 -13.78 16.69
C THR A 208 -5.41 -13.81 17.69
N ASN A 209 -5.10 -13.87 18.98
CA ASN A 209 -6.10 -13.90 20.04
C ASN A 209 -6.93 -12.61 20.05
N LEU A 210 -6.29 -11.45 19.88
CA LEU A 210 -6.99 -10.16 19.78
C LEU A 210 -7.89 -10.10 18.54
N ALA A 211 -7.47 -10.63 17.39
CA ALA A 211 -8.31 -10.70 16.19
C ALA A 211 -9.53 -11.62 16.37
N LEU A 212 -9.36 -12.75 17.08
CA LEU A 212 -10.47 -13.64 17.42
C LEU A 212 -11.41 -13.02 18.44
N PHE A 213 -10.87 -12.40 19.49
CA PHE A 213 -11.64 -11.65 20.47
C PHE A 213 -12.49 -10.59 19.78
N SER A 214 -11.87 -9.70 18.98
CA SER A 214 -12.57 -8.67 18.21
C SER A 214 -13.63 -9.25 17.26
N HIS A 215 -13.37 -10.40 16.64
CA HIS A 215 -14.34 -11.09 15.78
C HIS A 215 -15.59 -11.53 16.54
N PHE A 216 -15.43 -12.18 17.68
CA PHE A 216 -16.56 -12.68 18.48
C PHE A 216 -17.29 -11.57 19.22
N THR A 217 -16.59 -10.54 19.70
CA THR A 217 -17.19 -9.33 20.29
C THR A 217 -18.12 -8.64 19.29
N ARG A 218 -17.67 -8.43 18.04
CA ARG A 218 -18.50 -7.81 16.97
C ARG A 218 -19.72 -8.63 16.57
N LYS A 219 -19.71 -9.94 16.83
CA LYS A 219 -20.84 -10.84 16.57
C LYS A 219 -21.75 -11.02 17.79
N SER A 220 -21.44 -10.38 18.93
CA SER A 220 -22.16 -10.53 20.18
C SER A 220 -22.26 -11.99 20.65
N GLN A 221 -21.15 -12.74 20.55
CA GLN A 221 -21.05 -14.14 20.97
C GLN A 221 -20.29 -14.25 22.31
N ASP A 222 -20.87 -13.70 23.38
CA ASP A 222 -20.20 -13.59 24.69
C ASP A 222 -19.91 -14.95 25.35
N ASN A 223 -20.79 -15.94 25.14
CA ASN A 223 -20.59 -17.32 25.58
C ASN A 223 -19.30 -17.93 25.00
N VAL A 224 -18.97 -17.61 23.75
CA VAL A 224 -17.75 -18.06 23.09
C VAL A 224 -16.53 -17.37 23.68
N LEU A 225 -16.66 -16.08 24.00
CA LEU A 225 -15.58 -15.33 24.64
C LEU A 225 -15.27 -15.88 26.03
N GLU A 226 -16.29 -16.25 26.80
CA GLU A 226 -16.15 -16.89 28.13
C GLU A 226 -15.40 -18.21 28.08
N GLU A 227 -15.62 -18.96 27.00
CA GLU A 227 -15.03 -20.28 26.84
C GLU A 227 -13.61 -20.24 26.23
N LEU A 228 -13.31 -19.23 25.41
CA LEU A 228 -12.00 -19.08 24.77
C LEU A 228 -10.99 -18.29 25.60
N PHE A 229 -11.45 -17.41 26.49
CA PHE A 229 -10.60 -16.45 27.20
C PHE A 229 -10.99 -16.38 28.68
N SER A 230 -9.98 -16.35 29.55
CA SER A 230 -10.24 -16.08 30.97
C SER A 230 -10.82 -14.67 31.16
N GLN A 231 -11.49 -14.42 32.30
CA GLN A 231 -12.01 -13.09 32.63
C GLN A 231 -10.95 -11.99 32.49
N GLU A 232 -9.75 -12.23 33.02
CA GLU A 232 -8.62 -11.30 32.94
C GLU A 232 -8.15 -11.06 31.49
N GLU A 233 -8.14 -12.09 30.65
CA GLU A 233 -7.80 -11.95 29.23
C GLU A 233 -8.86 -11.15 28.47
N ARG A 234 -10.15 -11.37 28.77
CA ARG A 234 -11.26 -10.62 28.14
C ARG A 234 -11.16 -9.13 28.46
N GLU A 235 -10.91 -8.76 29.72
CA GLU A 235 -10.71 -7.36 30.11
C GLU A 235 -9.49 -6.74 29.43
N ARG A 236 -8.38 -7.49 29.38
CA ARG A 236 -7.16 -7.05 28.68
C ARG A 236 -7.40 -6.85 27.18
N TYR A 237 -8.08 -7.77 26.51
CA TYR A 237 -8.34 -7.65 25.08
C TYR A 237 -9.41 -6.62 24.76
N ARG A 238 -10.39 -6.38 25.64
CA ARG A 238 -11.35 -5.27 25.51
C ARG A 238 -10.64 -3.91 25.46
N SER A 239 -9.77 -3.66 26.44
CA SER A 239 -8.94 -2.43 26.47
C SER A 239 -8.03 -2.30 25.25
N LEU A 240 -7.51 -3.42 24.72
CA LEU A 240 -6.71 -3.42 23.49
C LEU A 240 -7.56 -3.17 22.24
N ASP A 241 -8.72 -3.80 22.12
CA ASP A 241 -9.61 -3.65 20.95
C ASP A 241 -10.11 -2.20 20.82
N GLU A 242 -10.45 -1.58 21.95
CA GLU A 242 -10.83 -0.15 22.03
C GLU A 242 -9.70 0.80 21.63
N SER A 243 -8.45 0.46 21.94
CA SER A 243 -7.29 1.33 21.70
C SER A 243 -6.59 1.10 20.35
N ILE A 244 -6.65 -0.13 19.83
CA ILE A 244 -5.93 -0.59 18.64
C ILE A 244 -6.83 -0.62 17.40
N ASN A 245 -8.16 -0.66 17.52
CA ASN A 245 -9.11 -0.83 16.40
C ASN A 245 -8.67 -1.95 15.44
N VAL A 246 -9.02 -3.17 15.83
CA VAL A 246 -8.55 -4.40 15.19
C VAL A 246 -9.26 -4.61 13.84
N PRO A 247 -8.53 -4.80 12.72
CA PRO A 247 -9.16 -5.10 11.43
C PRO A 247 -10.00 -6.38 11.48
N THR A 248 -11.03 -6.49 10.64
CA THR A 248 -11.80 -7.73 10.58
C THR A 248 -10.96 -8.86 9.96
N ILE A 249 -11.18 -10.11 10.40
CA ILE A 249 -10.52 -11.30 9.79
C ILE A 249 -10.81 -11.36 8.28
N LYS A 250 -12.01 -10.95 7.85
CA LYS A 250 -12.39 -10.82 6.44
C LYS A 250 -11.45 -9.87 5.69
N ARG A 251 -11.21 -8.66 6.22
CA ARG A 251 -10.29 -7.68 5.63
C ARG A 251 -8.87 -8.22 5.53
N MET A 252 -8.40 -8.88 6.59
CA MET A 252 -7.06 -9.50 6.62
C MET A 252 -6.89 -10.56 5.53
N LEU A 253 -7.91 -11.40 5.35
CA LEU A 253 -7.93 -12.44 4.32
C LEU A 253 -7.96 -11.85 2.90
N LEU A 254 -8.77 -10.81 2.68
CA LEU A 254 -8.82 -10.12 1.40
C LEU A 254 -7.48 -9.50 1.04
N LEU A 255 -6.78 -8.87 2.00
CA LEU A 255 -5.45 -8.33 1.76
C LEU A 255 -4.44 -9.41 1.36
N ASP A 256 -4.41 -10.54 2.07
CA ASP A 256 -3.56 -11.70 1.71
C ASP A 256 -3.85 -12.21 0.29
N LYS A 257 -5.13 -12.33 -0.09
CA LYS A 257 -5.54 -12.73 -1.43
C LYS A 257 -5.09 -11.74 -2.50
N ILE A 258 -5.27 -10.43 -2.27
CA ILE A 258 -4.84 -9.37 -3.20
C ILE A 258 -3.33 -9.43 -3.43
N GLU A 259 -2.54 -9.59 -2.36
CA GLU A 259 -1.09 -9.66 -2.47
C GLU A 259 -0.61 -10.91 -3.21
N LYS A 260 -1.21 -12.08 -2.94
CA LYS A 260 -0.94 -13.30 -3.71
C LYS A 260 -1.24 -13.09 -5.20
N LEU A 261 -2.38 -12.48 -5.52
CA LEU A 261 -2.73 -12.16 -6.89
C LEU A 261 -1.76 -11.15 -7.52
N ARG A 262 -1.25 -10.15 -6.78
CA ARG A 262 -0.24 -9.20 -7.28
C ARG A 262 1.05 -9.90 -7.69
N VAL A 263 1.45 -10.96 -6.98
CA VAL A 263 2.65 -11.75 -7.33
C VAL A 263 2.44 -12.52 -8.64
N VAL A 264 1.26 -13.11 -8.85
CA VAL A 264 0.92 -13.86 -10.07
C VAL A 264 0.67 -12.91 -11.25
N LYS A 265 -0.01 -11.78 -11.02
CA LYS A 265 -0.48 -10.84 -12.04
C LYS A 265 0.35 -9.54 -12.07
N ARG A 266 1.68 -9.62 -11.90
CA ARG A 266 2.59 -8.45 -11.87
C ARG A 266 2.49 -7.55 -13.12
N ALA A 267 2.14 -8.13 -14.26
CA ALA A 267 1.99 -7.40 -15.52
C ALA A 267 0.69 -6.59 -15.60
N TYR A 268 -0.30 -6.87 -14.74
CA TYR A 268 -1.62 -6.24 -14.79
C TYR A 268 -1.75 -5.16 -13.73
N MET A 269 -2.49 -4.10 -14.05
CA MET A 269 -2.74 -3.01 -13.11
C MET A 269 -3.91 -3.37 -12.20
N PRO A 270 -3.80 -3.21 -10.88
CA PRO A 270 -4.93 -3.42 -9.99
C PRO A 270 -5.97 -2.31 -10.22
N ILE A 271 -7.23 -2.70 -10.07
CA ILE A 271 -8.41 -1.84 -10.19
C ILE A 271 -9.02 -1.70 -8.81
N TRP A 272 -9.24 -0.46 -8.40
CA TRP A 272 -9.82 -0.09 -7.12
C TRP A 272 -11.04 0.80 -7.35
N LYS A 273 -12.07 0.66 -6.52
CA LYS A 273 -13.27 1.50 -6.57
C LYS A 273 -13.36 2.35 -5.33
N CYS A 274 -13.23 3.67 -5.46
CA CYS A 274 -13.30 4.58 -4.31
C CYS A 274 -14.61 4.37 -3.53
N GLN A 275 -14.54 4.14 -2.22
CA GLN A 275 -15.73 3.91 -1.42
C GLN A 275 -16.65 5.13 -1.33
N LEU A 276 -16.09 6.35 -1.38
CA LEU A 276 -16.88 7.59 -1.31
C LEU A 276 -17.53 7.89 -2.67
N CYS A 277 -16.74 8.28 -3.67
CA CYS A 277 -17.28 8.75 -4.95
C CYS A 277 -17.57 7.64 -5.99
N LYS A 278 -17.30 6.37 -5.66
CA LYS A 278 -17.50 5.19 -6.53
C LYS A 278 -16.68 5.19 -7.84
N THR A 279 -15.78 6.16 -8.02
CA THR A 279 -14.88 6.23 -9.18
C THR A 279 -13.93 5.04 -9.18
N THR A 280 -13.78 4.41 -10.35
CA THR A 280 -12.86 3.30 -10.54
C THR A 280 -11.49 3.81 -10.99
N ILE A 281 -10.44 3.42 -10.27
CA ILE A 281 -9.08 3.86 -10.50
C ILE A 281 -8.22 2.69 -10.90
N LYS A 282 -7.53 2.84 -12.03
CA LYS A 282 -6.60 1.86 -12.57
C LYS A 282 -5.17 2.31 -12.30
N GLY A 283 -4.44 1.54 -11.50
CA GLY A 283 -2.99 1.71 -11.39
C GLY A 283 -2.41 1.50 -10.01
N ILE A 284 -1.20 2.05 -9.84
CA ILE A 284 -0.38 1.92 -8.64
C ILE A 284 -0.87 2.82 -7.50
N LEU A 285 -0.33 2.57 -6.29
CA LEU A 285 -0.66 3.30 -5.07
C LEU A 285 -0.64 4.82 -5.23
N GLU A 286 0.35 5.38 -5.96
CA GLU A 286 0.46 6.83 -6.18
C GLU A 286 -0.81 7.44 -6.80
N LYS A 287 -1.48 6.74 -7.72
CA LYS A 287 -2.74 7.22 -8.31
C LYS A 287 -3.90 7.20 -7.31
N LEU A 288 -3.92 6.23 -6.41
CA LEU A 288 -4.91 6.17 -5.35
C LEU A 288 -4.72 7.34 -4.38
N LEU A 289 -3.48 7.60 -3.97
CA LEU A 289 -3.13 8.72 -3.08
C LEU A 289 -3.44 10.09 -3.72
N GLN A 290 -3.16 10.26 -5.00
CA GLN A 290 -3.56 11.48 -5.73
C GLN A 290 -5.08 11.67 -5.79
N HIS A 291 -5.84 10.58 -5.90
CA HIS A 291 -7.30 10.67 -5.85
C HIS A 291 -7.81 10.99 -4.45
N ILE A 292 -7.15 10.51 -3.39
CA ILE A 292 -7.54 10.83 -2.01
C ILE A 292 -7.53 12.34 -1.77
N GLY A 293 -6.53 13.07 -2.25
CA GLY A 293 -6.52 14.54 -2.12
C GLY A 293 -7.57 15.27 -2.97
N GLN A 294 -8.39 14.57 -3.76
CA GLN A 294 -9.60 15.16 -4.32
C GLN A 294 -10.75 15.22 -3.30
N HIS A 295 -10.73 14.33 -2.30
CA HIS A 295 -11.72 14.27 -1.22
C HIS A 295 -11.23 14.95 0.05
N GLU A 296 -9.96 14.78 0.37
CA GLU A 296 -9.31 15.36 1.54
C GLU A 296 -8.67 16.70 1.18
N ASP A 297 -8.75 17.70 2.07
CA ASP A 297 -8.17 19.03 1.85
C ASP A 297 -6.67 19.04 2.14
N LEU A 298 -5.93 18.22 1.38
CA LEU A 298 -4.48 18.07 1.51
C LEU A 298 -3.79 19.22 0.79
N SER A 299 -3.18 20.11 1.56
CA SER A 299 -2.57 21.32 1.01
C SER A 299 -1.20 21.05 0.38
N CYS A 300 -1.01 21.60 -0.82
CA CYS A 300 0.27 21.78 -1.48
C CYS A 300 0.45 23.29 -1.68
N TYR A 301 1.35 23.91 -0.91
CA TYR A 301 1.58 25.35 -1.00
C TYR A 301 2.54 25.70 -2.14
N CYS A 302 2.39 26.89 -2.71
CA CYS A 302 3.40 27.45 -3.61
C CYS A 302 4.62 27.91 -2.80
N PHE A 303 5.81 27.46 -3.18
CA PHE A 303 7.07 27.82 -2.49
C PHE A 303 7.77 29.04 -3.10
N ILE A 304 7.10 29.79 -3.97
CA ILE A 304 7.65 31.02 -4.57
C ILE A 304 7.32 32.20 -3.67
N ASP A 305 8.34 33.00 -3.34
CA ASP A 305 8.21 34.16 -2.47
C ASP A 305 7.14 35.14 -2.99
N GLY A 306 6.22 35.53 -2.10
CA GLY A 306 5.08 36.39 -2.44
C GLY A 306 3.88 35.69 -3.09
N CYS A 307 3.87 34.35 -3.16
CA CYS A 307 2.72 33.59 -3.65
C CYS A 307 2.05 32.75 -2.54
N ASP A 308 0.96 33.26 -1.97
CA ASP A 308 0.23 32.60 -0.87
C ASP A 308 -0.79 31.54 -1.34
N LYS A 309 -0.64 31.02 -2.56
CA LYS A 309 -1.60 30.06 -3.12
C LYS A 309 -1.33 28.64 -2.62
N TYR A 310 -2.42 27.91 -2.36
CA TYR A 310 -2.40 26.49 -2.01
C TYR A 310 -3.29 25.68 -2.95
N PHE A 311 -2.96 24.40 -3.10
CA PHE A 311 -3.60 23.49 -4.04
C PHE A 311 -3.92 22.14 -3.39
N LYS A 312 -4.97 21.47 -3.89
CA LYS A 312 -5.41 20.15 -3.40
C LYS A 312 -4.60 18.96 -3.95
N SER A 313 -3.70 19.22 -4.91
CA SER A 313 -2.88 18.18 -5.51
C SER A 313 -1.58 18.72 -6.07
N GLU A 314 -0.56 17.87 -6.08
CA GLU A 314 0.74 18.11 -6.71
C GLU A 314 0.60 18.57 -8.17
N GLY A 315 -0.29 17.93 -8.94
CA GLY A 315 -0.51 18.28 -10.34
C GLY A 315 -1.07 19.71 -10.53
N SER A 316 -1.90 20.16 -9.60
CA SER A 316 -2.44 21.52 -9.61
C SER A 316 -1.36 22.54 -9.23
N LEU A 317 -0.50 22.22 -8.25
CA LEU A 317 0.66 23.03 -7.90
C LEU A 317 1.63 23.16 -9.09
N LEU A 318 1.97 22.05 -9.76
CA LEU A 318 2.83 22.07 -10.94
C LEU A 318 2.25 22.93 -12.07
N SER A 319 0.95 22.80 -12.33
CA SER A 319 0.26 23.61 -13.34
C SER A 319 0.28 25.10 -12.98
N HIS A 320 0.17 25.42 -11.69
CA HIS A 320 0.27 26.79 -11.20
C HIS A 320 1.69 27.35 -11.33
N LEU A 321 2.72 26.60 -10.93
CA LEU A 321 4.13 27.01 -11.09
C LEU A 321 4.45 27.31 -12.56
N GLN A 322 3.95 26.47 -13.47
CA GLN A 322 4.11 26.68 -14.90
C GLN A 322 3.38 27.94 -15.41
N SER A 323 2.12 28.16 -15.02
CA SER A 323 1.27 29.21 -15.61
C SER A 323 1.40 30.58 -14.97
N PHE A 324 1.71 30.65 -13.67
CA PHE A 324 1.79 31.92 -12.92
C PHE A 324 3.22 32.34 -12.62
N HIS A 325 4.16 31.40 -12.56
CA HIS A 325 5.57 31.68 -12.28
C HIS A 325 6.48 31.38 -13.47
N ASN A 326 5.94 30.91 -14.60
CA ASN A 326 6.70 30.45 -15.77
C ASN A 326 7.83 29.48 -15.39
N LEU A 327 7.63 28.70 -14.32
CA LEU A 327 8.66 27.84 -13.75
C LEU A 327 8.34 26.39 -14.07
N MET A 328 8.99 25.84 -15.10
CA MET A 328 8.93 24.41 -15.37
C MET A 328 9.89 23.64 -14.44
N VAL A 329 9.62 22.35 -14.23
CA VAL A 329 10.50 21.47 -13.42
C VAL A 329 11.93 21.43 -13.98
N SER A 330 12.11 21.59 -15.29
CA SER A 330 13.44 21.65 -15.93
C SER A 330 14.22 22.92 -15.61
N ASP A 331 13.51 23.98 -15.21
CA ASP A 331 14.05 25.33 -15.05
C ASP A 331 14.20 25.68 -13.56
N MET A 332 13.73 24.80 -12.67
CA MET A 332 13.91 24.92 -11.23
C MET A 332 15.39 24.81 -10.86
N ASN A 333 15.83 25.63 -9.91
CA ASN A 333 17.12 25.38 -9.25
C ASN A 333 17.01 24.22 -8.24
N SER A 334 18.15 23.79 -7.70
CA SER A 334 18.23 22.67 -6.73
C SER A 334 17.27 22.87 -5.55
N HIS A 335 17.28 24.06 -4.93
CA HIS A 335 16.43 24.38 -3.78
C HIS A 335 14.93 24.28 -4.12
N GLN A 336 14.48 24.90 -5.22
CA GLN A 336 13.08 24.84 -5.68
C GLN A 336 12.64 23.41 -5.98
N TYR A 337 13.49 22.62 -6.64
CA TYR A 337 13.21 21.23 -6.93
C TYR A 337 13.08 20.40 -5.64
N HIS A 338 13.95 20.64 -4.66
CA HIS A 338 13.88 19.98 -3.36
C HIS A 338 12.59 20.33 -2.60
N ARG A 339 12.20 21.62 -2.57
CA ARG A 339 10.93 22.06 -1.97
C ARG A 339 9.72 21.39 -2.62
N LEU A 340 9.68 21.30 -3.94
CA LEU A 340 8.63 20.58 -4.66
C LEU A 340 8.57 19.09 -4.26
N ARG A 341 9.74 18.46 -4.08
CA ARG A 341 9.83 17.06 -3.63
C ARG A 341 9.32 16.87 -2.21
N GLU A 342 9.73 17.74 -1.29
CA GLU A 342 9.27 17.76 0.10
C GLU A 342 7.75 17.88 0.16
N ILE A 343 7.16 18.80 -0.61
CA ILE A 343 5.70 18.98 -0.70
C ILE A 343 5.02 17.71 -1.23
N LYS A 344 5.56 17.10 -2.30
CA LYS A 344 5.02 15.84 -2.85
C LYS A 344 5.06 14.72 -1.82
N GLU A 345 6.17 14.56 -1.11
CA GLU A 345 6.35 13.48 -0.13
C GLU A 345 5.43 13.67 1.08
N ASN A 346 5.34 14.90 1.60
CA ASN A 346 4.38 15.26 2.64
C ASN A 346 2.95 15.00 2.21
N TYR A 347 2.57 15.41 0.99
CA TYR A 347 1.25 15.13 0.44
C TYR A 347 0.95 13.62 0.38
N LEU A 348 1.88 12.82 -0.13
CA LEU A 348 1.70 11.36 -0.23
C LEU A 348 1.65 10.70 1.15
N LEU A 349 2.41 11.20 2.12
CA LEU A 349 2.40 10.72 3.50
C LEU A 349 1.06 11.03 4.17
N GLU A 350 0.57 12.25 4.03
CA GLU A 350 -0.74 12.66 4.57
C GLU A 350 -1.89 11.90 3.89
N ALA A 351 -1.89 11.81 2.56
CA ALA A 351 -2.90 11.05 1.80
C ALA A 351 -2.97 9.58 2.22
N ARG A 352 -1.84 8.98 2.59
CA ARG A 352 -1.76 7.57 2.99
C ARG A 352 -2.55 7.27 4.24
N LYS A 353 -2.69 8.23 5.16
CA LYS A 353 -3.51 8.08 6.38
C LYS A 353 -4.95 7.72 6.04
N TYR A 354 -5.44 8.17 4.89
CA TYR A 354 -6.81 7.95 4.45
C TYR A 354 -6.96 6.78 3.45
N LEU A 355 -5.89 6.04 3.15
CA LEU A 355 -5.93 5.00 2.12
C LEU A 355 -7.00 3.94 2.42
N ASP A 356 -7.08 3.50 3.68
CA ASP A 356 -8.04 2.48 4.11
C ASP A 356 -9.49 3.00 4.07
N ARG A 357 -9.70 4.32 4.22
CA ARG A 357 -11.02 4.96 4.16
C ARG A 357 -11.59 4.94 2.76
N TYR A 358 -10.75 5.23 1.76
CA TYR A 358 -11.18 5.35 0.37
C TYR A 358 -10.99 4.07 -0.43
N PHE A 359 -9.93 3.32 -0.12
CA PHE A 359 -9.50 2.13 -0.84
C PHE A 359 -9.16 0.95 0.08
N PRO A 360 -10.10 0.51 0.93
CA PRO A 360 -9.89 -0.68 1.73
C PRO A 360 -9.79 -1.94 0.85
N PRO A 361 -9.30 -3.09 1.36
CA PRO A 361 -9.22 -4.33 0.59
C PRO A 361 -10.54 -4.75 -0.09
N GLU A 362 -11.68 -4.46 0.54
CA GLU A 362 -13.03 -4.71 0.01
C GLU A 362 -13.35 -3.90 -1.25
N SER A 363 -12.65 -2.79 -1.47
CA SER A 363 -12.80 -1.93 -2.65
C SER A 363 -12.00 -2.39 -3.86
N PHE A 364 -11.18 -3.44 -3.70
CA PHE A 364 -10.47 -4.06 -4.79
C PHE A 364 -11.45 -4.75 -5.73
N VAL A 365 -11.46 -4.34 -6.99
CA VAL A 365 -12.36 -4.91 -8.01
C VAL A 365 -11.71 -6.09 -8.71
N GLY A 366 -10.41 -5.98 -9.01
CA GLY A 366 -9.71 -6.98 -9.81
C GLY A 366 -8.45 -6.44 -10.46
N PHE A 367 -7.99 -7.11 -11.50
CA PHE A 367 -6.90 -6.64 -12.35
C PHE A 367 -7.46 -6.24 -13.70
N CYS A 368 -6.92 -5.16 -14.26
CA CYS A 368 -7.26 -4.74 -15.61
C CYS A 368 -6.67 -5.73 -16.60
N ASP A 369 -7.48 -6.26 -17.53
CA ASP A 369 -7.03 -7.24 -18.53
C ASP A 369 -5.96 -6.67 -19.47
N GLN A 370 -5.93 -5.34 -19.61
CA GLN A 370 -4.81 -4.65 -20.24
C GLN A 370 -3.55 -4.82 -19.38
N LYS A 371 -2.68 -5.75 -19.81
CA LYS A 371 -1.28 -5.79 -19.38
C LYS A 371 -0.70 -4.39 -19.53
N ARG A 372 0.11 -3.97 -18.55
CA ARG A 372 0.94 -2.77 -18.66
C ARG A 372 1.69 -2.90 -19.98
N ARG A 373 1.32 -2.07 -20.97
CA ARG A 373 1.85 -2.18 -22.34
C ARG A 373 3.36 -2.07 -22.26
N ASP A 374 4.03 -3.20 -22.39
CA ASP A 374 5.47 -3.20 -22.58
C ASP A 374 5.69 -2.77 -24.02
N ARG A 375 6.03 -1.49 -24.22
CA ARG A 375 6.30 -0.93 -25.55
C ARG A 375 7.33 -1.78 -26.31
N ALA A 376 8.21 -2.47 -25.58
CA ALA A 376 9.20 -3.38 -26.15
C ALA A 376 8.59 -4.49 -27.02
N LYS A 377 7.36 -4.93 -26.75
CA LYS A 377 6.70 -5.98 -27.54
C LYS A 377 6.32 -5.53 -28.94
N PHE A 378 6.04 -4.24 -29.09
CA PHE A 378 5.65 -3.63 -30.36
C PHE A 378 6.85 -3.13 -31.15
N GLU A 379 8.02 -3.05 -30.54
CA GLU A 379 9.28 -2.68 -31.16
C GLU A 379 10.02 -3.94 -31.64
N ASN A 380 10.72 -3.84 -32.78
CA ASN A 380 11.63 -4.90 -33.22
C ASN A 380 12.71 -5.18 -32.17
N SER A 381 13.11 -6.44 -32.04
CA SER A 381 14.23 -6.83 -31.17
C SER A 381 15.58 -6.61 -31.82
N GLU A 382 15.64 -6.51 -33.14
CA GLU A 382 16.88 -6.29 -33.88
C GLU A 382 17.14 -4.79 -34.06
N CYS A 383 18.37 -4.37 -33.77
CA CYS A 383 18.79 -3.00 -34.05
C CYS A 383 19.01 -2.82 -35.56
N ARG A 384 18.25 -1.92 -36.19
CA ARG A 384 18.34 -1.62 -37.63
C ARG A 384 19.74 -1.18 -38.08
N LYS A 385 20.52 -0.54 -37.21
CA LYS A 385 21.85 -0.01 -37.55
C LYS A 385 22.95 -1.07 -37.53
N CYS A 386 22.89 -2.05 -36.64
CA CYS A 386 23.99 -3.01 -36.44
C CYS A 386 23.57 -4.49 -36.41
N GLY A 387 22.29 -4.80 -36.62
CA GLY A 387 21.76 -6.17 -36.59
C GLY A 387 21.76 -6.84 -35.21
N LYS A 388 22.16 -6.14 -34.14
CA LYS A 388 22.24 -6.76 -32.81
C LYS A 388 20.84 -7.02 -32.24
N MET A 389 20.61 -8.27 -31.84
CA MET A 389 19.38 -8.67 -31.16
C MET A 389 19.38 -8.28 -29.69
N VAL A 390 18.40 -7.46 -29.30
CA VAL A 390 18.21 -6.93 -27.95
C VAL A 390 16.75 -7.11 -27.53
N ARG A 391 16.49 -8.07 -26.63
CA ARG A 391 15.12 -8.52 -26.31
C ARG A 391 14.32 -7.54 -25.45
N SER A 392 14.96 -6.80 -24.56
CA SER A 392 14.29 -6.01 -23.51
C SER A 392 14.44 -4.51 -23.73
N ALA A 393 13.41 -3.71 -23.41
CA ALA A 393 13.41 -2.26 -23.62
C ALA A 393 14.58 -1.52 -22.95
N THR A 394 14.95 -1.88 -21.72
CA THR A 394 16.06 -1.19 -21.01
C THR A 394 17.41 -1.42 -21.72
N PRO A 395 17.82 -2.67 -22.01
CA PRO A 395 18.95 -2.94 -22.89
C PRO A 395 18.87 -2.24 -24.26
N ARG A 396 17.69 -2.14 -24.88
CA ARG A 396 17.53 -1.41 -26.17
C ARG A 396 17.89 0.06 -26.03
N ARG A 397 17.38 0.74 -25.00
CA ARG A 397 17.74 2.15 -24.72
C ARG A 397 19.23 2.34 -24.49
N ASN A 398 19.84 1.45 -23.69
CA ASN A 398 21.30 1.48 -23.47
C ASN A 398 22.09 1.21 -24.75
N HIS A 399 21.58 0.32 -25.59
CA HIS A 399 22.17 0.02 -26.89
C HIS A 399 22.09 1.23 -27.84
N VAL A 400 20.93 1.88 -27.95
CA VAL A 400 20.77 3.13 -28.71
C VAL A 400 21.68 4.22 -28.17
N ALA A 401 21.79 4.36 -26.84
CA ALA A 401 22.69 5.34 -26.22
C ALA A 401 24.14 5.18 -26.70
N GLY A 402 24.62 3.94 -26.85
CA GLY A 402 25.96 3.68 -27.41
C GLY A 402 26.08 4.07 -28.88
N HIS A 403 25.02 3.96 -29.67
CA HIS A 403 25.04 4.35 -31.09
C HIS A 403 25.01 5.85 -31.34
N ILE A 404 24.37 6.61 -30.45
CA ILE A 404 24.27 8.07 -30.54
C ILE A 404 25.29 8.77 -29.62
N SER A 405 26.18 8.00 -29.01
CA SER A 405 27.15 8.46 -28.00
C SER A 405 26.51 9.31 -26.89
N ALA A 406 25.25 9.03 -26.55
CA ALA A 406 24.58 9.71 -25.45
C ALA A 406 25.16 9.19 -24.14
N LEU A 407 25.94 10.03 -23.48
CA LEU A 407 26.49 9.83 -22.15
C LEU A 407 26.34 11.14 -21.37
N PHE A 408 26.39 11.05 -20.05
CA PHE A 408 26.49 12.24 -19.20
C PHE A 408 27.62 12.06 -18.19
N GLU A 409 28.26 13.16 -17.83
CA GLU A 409 29.38 13.20 -16.87
C GLU A 409 28.92 12.84 -15.45
N CYS A 410 29.88 12.37 -14.64
CA CYS A 410 29.64 12.13 -13.23
C CYS A 410 29.41 13.47 -12.52
N VAL A 411 28.36 13.54 -11.71
CA VAL A 411 27.98 14.76 -10.97
C VAL A 411 28.87 15.05 -9.76
N LEU A 412 29.85 14.19 -9.48
CA LEU A 412 30.77 14.38 -8.36
C LEU A 412 31.97 15.19 -8.85
N THR A 413 32.22 16.32 -8.18
CA THR A 413 33.29 17.26 -8.53
C THR A 413 34.63 16.56 -8.71
N GLY A 414 35.26 16.79 -9.87
CA GLY A 414 36.56 16.20 -10.22
C GLY A 414 36.49 14.81 -10.87
N CYS A 415 35.30 14.27 -11.14
CA CYS A 415 35.13 12.99 -11.83
C CYS A 415 34.66 13.16 -13.29
N ASN A 416 35.56 12.95 -14.25
CA ASN A 416 35.26 13.05 -15.69
C ASN A 416 34.68 11.76 -16.28
N PHE A 417 34.14 10.86 -15.46
CA PHE A 417 33.61 9.59 -15.95
C PHE A 417 32.28 9.81 -16.70
N LEU A 418 32.24 9.39 -17.95
CA LEU A 418 31.02 9.41 -18.76
C LEU A 418 30.19 8.14 -18.53
N ALA A 419 28.94 8.31 -18.11
CA ALA A 419 28.05 7.22 -17.76
C ALA A 419 26.77 7.21 -18.60
N THR A 420 26.21 6.01 -18.74
CA THR A 420 24.79 5.82 -19.07
C THR A 420 23.98 5.78 -17.78
N THR A 421 22.65 5.88 -17.86
CA THR A 421 21.79 5.72 -16.68
C THR A 421 22.03 4.39 -15.95
N SER A 422 22.32 3.29 -16.66
CA SER A 422 22.57 1.99 -16.04
C SER A 422 23.95 1.85 -15.41
N THR A 423 24.98 2.48 -15.97
CA THR A 423 26.36 2.35 -15.48
C THR A 423 26.66 3.34 -14.35
N PHE A 424 25.93 4.45 -14.28
CA PHE A 424 26.15 5.51 -13.29
C PHE A 424 26.07 5.00 -11.84
N SER A 425 25.04 4.22 -11.48
CA SER A 425 24.92 3.70 -10.10
C SER A 425 26.05 2.73 -9.73
N GLN A 426 26.56 1.95 -10.70
CA GLN A 426 27.69 1.06 -10.47
C GLN A 426 28.99 1.85 -10.33
N HIS A 427 29.15 2.90 -11.13
CA HIS A 427 30.27 3.84 -11.05
C HIS A 427 30.31 4.54 -9.68
N LEU A 428 29.20 5.13 -9.23
CA LEU A 428 29.10 5.74 -7.90
C LEU A 428 29.52 4.78 -6.79
N LYS A 429 29.07 3.53 -6.85
CA LYS A 429 29.39 2.52 -5.84
C LYS A 429 30.87 2.11 -5.86
N ARG A 430 31.48 1.96 -7.04
CA ARG A 430 32.84 1.42 -7.18
C ARG A 430 33.92 2.48 -7.01
N VAL A 431 33.70 3.67 -7.57
CA VAL A 431 34.70 4.75 -7.62
C VAL A 431 34.56 5.67 -6.42
N HIS A 432 33.33 5.95 -6.00
CA HIS A 432 33.05 6.94 -4.94
C HIS A 432 32.54 6.33 -3.65
N SER A 433 32.31 5.01 -3.60
CA SER A 433 31.68 4.33 -2.47
C SER A 433 30.34 4.93 -2.03
N LYS A 434 29.67 5.69 -2.92
CA LYS A 434 28.39 6.37 -2.68
C LYS A 434 27.25 5.62 -3.38
N LYS A 435 26.03 5.74 -2.85
CA LYS A 435 24.78 5.39 -3.54
C LYS A 435 24.08 6.68 -3.99
N THR A 436 23.12 6.58 -4.90
CA THR A 436 22.34 7.75 -5.37
C THR A 436 21.63 8.52 -4.24
N LYS A 437 21.30 7.84 -3.14
CA LYS A 437 20.69 8.45 -1.94
C LYS A 437 21.71 9.15 -1.02
N ASP A 438 23.00 8.97 -1.27
CA ASP A 438 24.09 9.58 -0.51
C ASP A 438 24.66 10.81 -1.25
N LEU A 439 24.02 11.21 -2.37
CA LEU A 439 24.35 12.43 -3.10
C LEU A 439 23.81 13.65 -2.34
N THR A 440 24.52 14.78 -2.41
CA THR A 440 23.99 16.07 -1.92
C THR A 440 22.76 16.50 -2.74
N GLU A 441 22.03 17.50 -2.25
CA GLU A 441 20.86 18.03 -2.96
C GLU A 441 21.25 18.52 -4.37
N GLU A 442 22.38 19.23 -4.48
CA GLU A 442 22.92 19.73 -5.75
C GLU A 442 23.34 18.59 -6.68
N GLU A 443 24.16 17.64 -6.18
CA GLU A 443 24.61 16.47 -6.94
C GLU A 443 23.41 15.64 -7.46
N LEU A 444 22.38 15.46 -6.61
CA LEU A 444 21.17 14.72 -6.96
C LEU A 444 20.33 15.45 -8.01
N PHE A 445 20.20 16.77 -7.89
CA PHE A 445 19.51 17.61 -8.86
C PHE A 445 20.18 17.53 -10.24
N GLU A 446 21.51 17.75 -10.29
CA GLU A 446 22.29 17.64 -11.53
C GLU A 446 22.14 16.26 -12.16
N TYR A 447 22.21 15.19 -11.36
CA TYR A 447 22.06 13.82 -11.85
C TYR A 447 20.69 13.60 -12.49
N LYS A 448 19.62 14.07 -11.84
CA LYS A 448 18.26 13.93 -12.36
C LYS A 448 18.06 14.73 -13.64
N THR A 449 18.60 15.94 -13.70
CA THR A 449 18.56 16.79 -14.90
C THR A 449 19.31 16.13 -16.06
N ALA A 450 20.54 15.66 -15.83
CA ALA A 450 21.34 14.92 -16.81
C ALA A 450 20.63 13.65 -17.28
N ARG A 451 20.07 12.86 -16.35
CA ARG A 451 19.32 11.64 -16.65
C ARG A 451 18.05 11.90 -17.46
N LEU A 452 17.33 13.00 -17.18
CA LEU A 452 16.14 13.39 -17.92
C LEU A 452 16.51 13.76 -19.36
N LYS A 453 17.55 14.58 -19.55
CA LYS A 453 18.09 14.93 -20.87
C LYS A 453 18.50 13.67 -21.64
N PHE A 454 19.30 12.80 -21.03
CA PHE A 454 19.69 11.49 -21.60
C PHE A 454 18.47 10.67 -22.04
N THR A 455 17.47 10.50 -21.16
CA THR A 455 16.29 9.68 -21.44
C THR A 455 15.48 10.24 -22.60
N LYS A 456 15.34 11.57 -22.68
CA LYS A 456 14.66 12.25 -23.78
C LYS A 456 15.39 12.01 -25.11
N THR A 457 16.70 12.23 -25.15
CA THR A 457 17.54 12.01 -26.34
C THR A 457 17.46 10.57 -26.83
N VAL A 458 17.62 9.60 -25.92
CA VAL A 458 17.56 8.17 -26.28
C VAL A 458 16.16 7.76 -26.76
N ASN A 459 15.09 8.22 -26.10
CA ASN A 459 13.73 7.87 -26.52
C ASN A 459 13.35 8.48 -27.88
N ASN A 460 13.88 9.66 -28.20
CA ASN A 460 13.67 10.28 -29.51
C ASN A 460 14.35 9.49 -30.62
N ALA A 461 15.57 8.99 -30.39
CA ALA A 461 16.30 8.17 -31.35
C ALA A 461 15.77 6.73 -31.42
N LEU A 462 15.15 6.21 -30.36
CA LEU A 462 14.77 4.79 -30.24
C LEU A 462 14.03 4.21 -31.46
N PRO A 463 13.03 4.88 -32.08
CA PRO A 463 12.31 4.35 -33.23
C PRO A 463 13.17 4.13 -34.49
N ASP A 464 14.26 4.88 -34.65
CA ASP A 464 15.16 4.75 -35.81
C ASP A 464 16.00 3.46 -35.74
N TYR A 465 16.28 3.01 -34.53
CA TYR A 465 17.06 1.81 -34.24
C TYR A 465 16.18 0.58 -34.03
N PHE A 466 15.04 0.75 -33.38
CA PHE A 466 14.08 -0.32 -33.09
C PHE A 466 12.68 0.10 -33.56
N PRO A 467 12.41 0.02 -34.88
CA PRO A 467 11.13 0.44 -35.43
C PRO A 467 10.00 -0.41 -34.87
N TYR A 468 8.79 0.16 -34.84
CA TYR A 468 7.60 -0.58 -34.47
C TYR A 468 7.29 -1.64 -35.53
N LYS A 469 6.86 -2.82 -35.09
CA LYS A 469 6.31 -3.87 -35.94
C LYS A 469 5.05 -3.32 -36.60
N THR A 470 5.09 -3.13 -37.92
CA THR A 470 4.00 -2.55 -38.72
C THR A 470 2.84 -3.52 -38.93
N LYS A 471 3.02 -4.80 -38.60
CA LYS A 471 1.97 -5.81 -38.59
C LYS A 471 1.90 -6.40 -37.19
N ILE A 472 0.79 -6.17 -36.51
CA ILE A 472 0.28 -7.20 -35.61
C ILE A 472 -0.24 -8.23 -36.59
N GLU A 473 0.60 -9.20 -36.98
CA GLU A 473 0.04 -10.45 -37.49
C GLU A 473 -0.86 -10.91 -36.35
N GLU A 474 -2.17 -10.83 -36.57
CA GLU A 474 -3.16 -11.35 -35.64
C GLU A 474 -2.85 -12.84 -35.52
N GLU A 475 -2.10 -13.21 -34.49
CA GLU A 475 -1.89 -14.61 -34.10
C GLU A 475 -3.28 -15.16 -33.76
N GLU A 476 -3.91 -15.84 -34.72
CA GLU A 476 -5.11 -16.67 -34.54
C GLU A 476 -4.89 -17.79 -33.52
#